data_AF-A0A965QUZ8-F1
#
_entry.id   AF-A0A965QUZ8-F1
#
_cell.length_a   1.000
_cell.length_b   1.000
_cell.length_c   1.000
_cell.angle_alpha   90.00
_cell.angle_beta   90.00
_cell.angle_gamma   90.00
#
_symmetry.space_group_name_H-M   'P 1'
#
loop_
_entity.id
_entity.type
_entity.pdbx_description
1 polymer ?
#
loop_
_entity_poly.entity_id
_entity_poly.type
_entity_poly.pdbx_seq_one_letter_code
_entity_poly.pdbx_strand_id
1 'polypeptide(L)'
;TLIVMRRDRPAADRPTACELIDRKILDCTRDNLEQARNRSFVVGDPGAVLVVELRDADAAALARKLDALAAELRTAGLGFAFPTLFGAAAAQVWELRRAGQGLLNNVPGDAKPREIIEDTAVAVEDLPAYIAEFDRLLAEKHGIDCVHYAHAGAGELHLRPLFDLRTPQGLKMFRDVATDVAALVKKYRGSLSGEHGDGRLRGEFIRGMVGNACYVLLERVKHTFDPLGIFNPGKIVAAPPMDTMLRILPGAPEPVHETVFRFPAGSVLRAAEKCTGVGQCRKPHTAGGTMCPSYMATRDETDTTRARANVLRQAFSDPACADPWNRPEIAAVMDLCLSCKACQSECPSNVDMARLKAEWEQHRHDRHGVPLRSRFVAGTAAVLRRAAAAPWLYNLAVT
;
A
#
# COMPACT_ATOMS: atom_id res chain seq x y z
N THR A 1 -8.92 9.15 -21.68
CA THR A 1 -8.66 7.79 -22.20
C THR A 1 -9.18 7.58 -23.61
N LEU A 2 -10.44 7.88 -23.91
CA LEU A 2 -11.04 7.61 -25.24
C LEU A 2 -10.30 8.25 -26.43
N ILE A 3 -9.58 9.36 -26.23
CA ILE A 3 -8.73 9.98 -27.27
C ILE A 3 -7.35 9.32 -27.36
N VAL A 4 -6.83 8.87 -26.22
CA VAL A 4 -5.47 8.33 -26.09
C VAL A 4 -5.41 6.89 -26.58
N MET A 5 -6.42 6.08 -26.24
CA MET A 5 -6.47 4.63 -26.46
C MET A 5 -7.40 4.22 -27.61
N ARG A 6 -7.55 5.08 -28.62
CA ARG A 6 -8.45 4.79 -29.76
C ARG A 6 -7.97 3.55 -30.52
N ARG A 7 -8.91 2.68 -30.88
CA ARG A 7 -8.60 1.43 -31.59
C ARG A 7 -8.09 1.68 -33.02
N ASP A 8 -8.46 2.79 -33.64
CA ASP A 8 -8.04 3.17 -34.99
C ASP A 8 -6.62 3.76 -35.05
N ARG A 9 -6.01 4.12 -33.90
CA ARG A 9 -4.64 4.62 -33.85
C ARG A 9 -3.68 3.54 -34.37
N PRO A 10 -2.74 3.88 -35.29
CA PRO A 10 -1.73 2.94 -35.78
C PRO A 10 -0.97 2.29 -34.64
N ALA A 11 -0.68 0.99 -34.75
CA ALA A 11 -0.05 0.22 -33.66
C ALA A 11 1.28 0.84 -33.19
N ALA A 12 2.07 1.41 -34.11
CA ALA A 12 3.33 2.09 -33.80
C ALA A 12 3.17 3.40 -33.01
N ASP A 13 1.96 3.97 -32.98
CA ASP A 13 1.66 5.24 -32.29
C ASP A 13 0.81 5.01 -31.03
N ARG A 14 0.42 3.76 -30.76
CA ARG A 14 -0.38 3.43 -29.58
C ARG A 14 0.45 3.62 -28.31
N PRO A 15 -0.12 4.27 -27.28
CA PRO A 15 0.50 4.32 -25.97
C PRO A 15 0.78 2.93 -25.42
N THR A 16 1.94 2.78 -24.79
CA THR A 16 2.32 1.58 -24.05
C THR A 16 1.74 1.57 -22.64
N ALA A 17 1.37 2.74 -22.12
CA ALA A 17 0.63 2.86 -20.86
C ALA A 17 -0.24 4.13 -20.84
N CYS A 18 -1.35 4.07 -20.11
CA CYS A 18 -2.24 5.20 -19.87
C CYS A 18 -2.84 5.08 -18.46
N GLU A 19 -2.34 5.87 -17.52
CA GLU A 19 -2.68 5.82 -16.11
C GLU A 19 -3.36 7.10 -15.64
N LEU A 20 -4.24 6.99 -14.64
CA LEU A 20 -4.82 8.12 -13.94
C LEU A 20 -4.28 8.22 -12.51
N ILE A 21 -3.89 9.43 -12.11
CA ILE A 21 -3.54 9.79 -10.73
C ILE A 21 -4.46 10.92 -10.31
N ASP A 22 -5.34 10.70 -9.33
CA ASP A 22 -6.23 11.76 -8.84
C ASP A 22 -5.54 12.74 -7.88
N ARG A 23 -6.26 13.82 -7.60
CA ARG A 23 -5.87 14.83 -6.61
C ARG A 23 -5.56 14.22 -5.24
N LYS A 24 -6.34 13.26 -4.74
CA LYS A 24 -6.17 12.71 -3.39
C LYS A 24 -4.82 12.00 -3.24
N ILE A 25 -4.39 11.25 -4.25
CA ILE A 25 -3.04 10.66 -4.27
C ILE A 25 -1.99 11.75 -4.39
N LEU A 26 -2.18 12.72 -5.29
CA LEU A 26 -1.24 13.83 -5.45
C LEU A 26 -1.05 14.58 -4.12
N ASP A 27 -2.09 14.80 -3.35
CA ASP A 27 -1.99 15.48 -2.06
C ASP A 27 -1.24 14.61 -1.03
N CYS A 28 -1.48 13.29 -1.00
CA CYS A 28 -0.73 12.38 -0.13
C CYS A 28 0.78 12.32 -0.44
N THR A 29 1.20 12.60 -1.69
CA THR A 29 2.63 12.62 -2.03
C THR A 29 3.38 13.83 -1.46
N ARG A 30 2.68 14.89 -1.03
CA ARG A 30 3.31 16.11 -0.48
C ARG A 30 4.00 15.83 0.86
N ASP A 31 3.43 14.92 1.66
CA ASP A 31 3.90 14.60 3.01
C ASP A 31 4.93 13.46 3.04
N ASN A 32 5.24 12.85 1.89
CA ASN A 32 6.25 11.81 1.78
C ASN A 32 7.54 12.39 1.17
N LEU A 33 8.65 12.35 1.93
CA LEU A 33 9.91 12.99 1.55
C LEU A 33 10.48 12.55 0.20
N GLU A 34 10.37 11.25 -0.14
CA GLU A 34 10.83 10.73 -1.42
C GLU A 34 9.88 11.16 -2.54
N GLN A 35 8.58 10.97 -2.34
CA GLN A 35 7.60 11.25 -3.39
C GLN A 35 7.40 12.74 -3.65
N ALA A 36 7.62 13.60 -2.65
CA ALA A 36 7.63 15.05 -2.83
C ALA A 36 8.66 15.49 -3.89
N ARG A 37 9.79 14.78 -4.01
CA ARG A 37 10.83 15.03 -5.02
C ARG A 37 10.44 14.53 -6.41
N ASN A 38 9.50 13.59 -6.48
CA ASN A 38 9.00 13.03 -7.74
C ASN A 38 7.84 13.82 -8.34
N ARG A 39 7.47 14.99 -7.79
CA ARG A 39 6.31 15.80 -8.22
C ARG A 39 6.63 16.86 -9.27
N SER A 40 7.84 16.91 -9.81
CA SER A 40 8.29 17.96 -10.74
C SER A 40 7.41 18.12 -12.00
N PHE A 41 6.68 17.07 -12.38
CA PHE A 41 5.78 17.06 -13.52
C PHE A 41 4.37 17.62 -13.24
N VAL A 42 4.02 17.84 -11.96
CA VAL A 42 2.70 18.33 -11.58
C VAL A 42 2.65 19.84 -11.77
N VAL A 43 1.89 20.30 -12.77
CA VAL A 43 1.74 21.73 -13.09
C VAL A 43 0.47 22.27 -12.43
N GLY A 44 0.60 23.32 -11.61
CA GLY A 44 -0.53 23.93 -10.90
C GLY A 44 -1.10 23.03 -9.79
N ASP A 45 -2.43 23.03 -9.64
CA ASP A 45 -3.16 22.21 -8.67
C ASP A 45 -4.26 21.39 -9.39
N PRO A 46 -3.88 20.36 -10.17
CA PRO A 46 -4.82 19.63 -11.00
C PRO A 46 -5.76 18.73 -10.17
N GLY A 47 -7.00 18.56 -10.64
CA GLY A 47 -7.93 17.57 -10.10
C GLY A 47 -7.51 16.11 -10.38
N ALA A 48 -6.78 15.88 -11.46
CA ALA A 48 -6.14 14.62 -11.80
C ALA A 48 -5.04 14.82 -12.84
N VAL A 49 -4.12 13.86 -12.95
CA VAL A 49 -3.12 13.77 -14.02
C VAL A 49 -3.34 12.47 -14.78
N LEU A 50 -3.44 12.57 -16.11
CA LEU A 50 -3.39 11.43 -17.01
C LEU A 50 -1.95 11.24 -17.49
N VAL A 51 -1.32 10.14 -17.10
CA VAL A 51 0.03 9.77 -17.52
C VAL A 51 -0.09 8.92 -18.77
N VAL A 52 0.58 9.31 -19.85
CA VAL A 52 0.60 8.56 -21.11
C VAL A 52 2.05 8.27 -21.47
N GLU A 53 2.38 6.99 -21.65
CA GLU A 53 3.70 6.57 -22.11
C GLU A 53 3.65 6.12 -23.56
N LEU A 54 4.63 6.60 -24.32
CA LEU A 54 4.95 6.16 -25.66
C LEU A 54 6.40 5.67 -25.64
N ARG A 55 6.69 4.67 -26.48
CA ARG A 55 8.04 4.16 -26.68
C ARG A 55 8.36 4.15 -28.16
N ASP A 56 9.58 4.57 -28.48
CA ASP A 56 10.14 4.47 -29.82
C ASP A 56 11.65 4.22 -29.71
N ALA A 57 12.21 3.51 -30.67
CA ALA A 57 13.65 3.31 -30.75
C ALA A 57 14.38 4.58 -31.22
N ASP A 58 13.70 5.44 -31.98
CA ASP A 58 14.22 6.75 -32.40
C ASP A 58 13.68 7.86 -31.47
N ALA A 59 14.60 8.54 -30.78
CA ALA A 59 14.28 9.64 -29.89
C ALA A 59 13.58 10.81 -30.61
N ALA A 60 13.94 11.09 -31.87
CA ALA A 60 13.32 12.16 -32.64
C ALA A 60 11.89 11.77 -33.06
N ALA A 61 11.67 10.50 -33.42
CA ALA A 61 10.33 9.98 -33.66
C ALA A 61 9.46 10.03 -32.41
N LEU A 62 9.99 9.61 -31.25
CA LEU A 62 9.30 9.67 -29.96
C LEU A 62 8.86 11.10 -29.63
N ALA A 63 9.76 12.08 -29.77
CA ALA A 63 9.44 13.49 -29.53
C ALA A 63 8.29 13.99 -30.41
N ARG A 64 8.33 13.70 -31.73
CA ARG A 64 7.24 14.05 -32.66
C ARG A 64 5.92 13.41 -32.28
N LYS A 65 5.91 12.14 -31.86
CA LYS A 65 4.69 11.44 -31.41
C LYS A 65 4.09 12.05 -30.15
N LEU A 66 4.93 12.40 -29.18
CA LEU A 66 4.51 13.08 -27.95
C LEU A 66 3.94 14.47 -28.25
N ASP A 67 4.59 15.25 -29.11
CA ASP A 67 4.11 16.57 -29.52
C ASP A 67 2.77 16.49 -30.26
N ALA A 68 2.62 15.52 -31.17
CA ALA A 68 1.38 15.28 -31.90
C ALA A 68 0.23 14.89 -30.95
N LEU A 69 0.48 13.99 -29.99
CA LEU A 69 -0.51 13.61 -28.99
C LEU A 69 -0.89 14.80 -28.09
N ALA A 70 0.08 15.59 -27.65
CA ALA A 70 -0.18 16.78 -26.84
C ALA A 70 -0.98 17.83 -27.63
N ALA A 71 -0.69 18.03 -28.92
CA ALA A 71 -1.46 18.90 -29.79
C ALA A 71 -2.91 18.42 -29.94
N GLU A 72 -3.11 17.12 -30.14
CA GLU A 72 -4.44 16.52 -30.24
C GLU A 72 -5.27 16.74 -28.97
N LEU A 73 -4.68 16.50 -27.79
CA LEU A 73 -5.36 16.72 -26.51
C LEU A 73 -5.70 18.21 -26.30
N ARG A 74 -4.81 19.13 -26.70
CA ARG A 74 -5.08 20.57 -26.66
C ARG A 74 -6.23 20.96 -27.58
N THR A 75 -6.24 20.48 -28.83
CA THR A 75 -7.33 20.74 -29.78
C THR A 75 -8.67 20.21 -29.28
N ALA A 76 -8.67 19.07 -28.59
CA ALA A 76 -9.85 18.51 -27.97
C ALA A 76 -10.28 19.22 -26.67
N GLY A 77 -9.50 20.19 -26.17
CA GLY A 77 -9.77 20.88 -24.90
C GLY A 77 -9.60 19.99 -23.66
N LEU A 78 -8.83 18.91 -23.76
CA LEU A 78 -8.66 17.92 -22.69
C LEU A 78 -7.39 18.18 -21.85
N GLY A 79 -7.49 19.17 -20.96
CA GLY A 79 -6.44 19.51 -19.99
C GLY A 79 -5.85 20.90 -20.22
N PHE A 80 -5.09 21.38 -19.23
CA PHE A 80 -4.49 22.72 -19.25
C PHE A 80 -2.94 22.70 -19.31
N ALA A 81 -2.31 21.56 -19.03
CA ALA A 81 -0.87 21.39 -19.04
C ALA A 81 -0.49 20.02 -19.63
N PHE A 82 0.59 20.00 -20.41
CA PHE A 82 1.04 18.83 -21.16
C PHE A 82 2.58 18.71 -21.10
N PRO A 83 3.17 18.51 -19.91
CA PRO A 83 4.61 18.35 -19.78
C PRO A 83 5.07 17.03 -20.42
N THR A 84 6.12 17.10 -21.23
CA THR A 84 6.77 15.93 -21.81
C THR A 84 8.03 15.62 -21.03
N LEU A 85 8.22 14.36 -20.63
CA LEU A 85 9.34 13.91 -19.81
C LEU A 85 10.11 12.78 -20.51
N PHE A 86 11.41 12.72 -20.25
CA PHE A 86 12.30 11.70 -20.81
C PHE A 86 13.23 11.12 -19.74
N GLY A 87 13.74 9.92 -19.98
CA GLY A 87 14.77 9.29 -19.15
C GLY A 87 14.41 9.24 -17.66
N ALA A 88 15.32 9.71 -16.82
CA ALA A 88 15.14 9.70 -15.36
C ALA A 88 13.91 10.48 -14.89
N ALA A 89 13.55 11.58 -15.55
CA ALA A 89 12.37 12.38 -15.19
C ALA A 89 11.06 11.60 -15.44
N ALA A 90 10.99 10.81 -16.52
CA ALA A 90 9.84 9.93 -16.77
C ALA A 90 9.74 8.82 -15.72
N ALA A 91 10.87 8.28 -15.26
CA ALA A 91 10.89 7.27 -14.21
C ALA A 91 10.31 7.78 -12.87
N GLN A 92 10.48 9.07 -12.55
CA GLN A 92 9.90 9.67 -11.34
C GLN A 92 8.36 9.61 -11.32
N VAL A 93 7.71 9.75 -12.48
CA VAL A 93 6.24 9.62 -12.60
C VAL A 93 5.80 8.21 -12.19
N TRP A 94 6.53 7.20 -12.67
CA TRP A 94 6.24 5.81 -12.39
C TRP A 94 6.50 5.42 -10.94
N GLU A 95 7.56 5.95 -10.33
CA GLU A 95 7.81 5.76 -8.90
C GLU A 95 6.70 6.37 -8.04
N LEU A 96 6.24 7.58 -8.38
CA LEU A 96 5.10 8.21 -7.71
C LEU A 96 3.81 7.40 -7.89
N ARG A 97 3.50 6.98 -9.13
CA ARG A 97 2.31 6.16 -9.44
C ARG A 97 2.32 4.83 -8.67
N ARG A 98 3.48 4.20 -8.53
CA ARG A 98 3.66 2.94 -7.80
C ARG A 98 3.51 3.14 -6.29
N ALA A 99 3.97 4.26 -5.75
CA ALA A 99 3.86 4.59 -4.34
C ALA A 99 2.44 4.94 -3.89
N GLY A 100 1.56 5.38 -4.81
CA GLY A 100 0.20 5.86 -4.53
C GLY A 100 -0.60 5.01 -3.54
N GLN A 101 -0.60 3.68 -3.71
CA GLN A 101 -1.35 2.76 -2.85
C GLN A 101 -0.96 2.88 -1.36
N GLY A 102 0.34 2.89 -1.06
CA GLY A 102 0.79 2.94 0.33
C GLY A 102 0.66 4.34 0.93
N LEU A 103 0.72 5.39 0.11
CA LEU A 103 0.54 6.79 0.53
C LEU A 103 -0.88 7.06 1.04
N LEU A 104 -1.90 6.50 0.38
CA LEU A 104 -3.31 6.70 0.76
C LEU A 104 -3.61 6.25 2.19
N ASN A 105 -2.88 5.27 2.71
CA ASN A 105 -3.09 4.79 4.08
C ASN A 105 -2.63 5.79 5.16
N ASN A 106 -1.94 6.87 4.77
CA ASN A 106 -1.56 7.95 5.68
C ASN A 106 -2.67 8.96 5.96
N VAL A 107 -3.82 8.87 5.28
CA VAL A 107 -4.97 9.78 5.52
C VAL A 107 -5.33 9.80 7.01
N PRO A 108 -5.41 10.99 7.65
CA PRO A 108 -5.75 11.11 9.08
C PRO A 108 -7.15 10.56 9.42
N GLY A 109 -7.34 10.16 10.68
CA GLY A 109 -8.63 9.67 11.18
C GLY A 109 -8.78 8.15 11.18
N ASP A 110 -9.93 7.70 11.71
CA ASP A 110 -10.28 6.28 11.86
C ASP A 110 -10.83 5.65 10.59
N ALA A 111 -11.53 6.44 9.78
CA ALA A 111 -11.90 6.03 8.45
C ALA A 111 -10.63 5.94 7.59
N LYS A 112 -10.36 4.74 7.07
CA LYS A 112 -9.19 4.47 6.22
C LYS A 112 -9.63 4.04 4.82
N PRO A 113 -8.87 4.37 3.76
CA PRO A 113 -9.12 3.80 2.45
C PRO A 113 -8.94 2.29 2.50
N ARG A 114 -9.91 1.52 2.01
CA ARG A 114 -9.87 0.05 2.03
C ARG A 114 -9.96 -0.55 0.63
N GLU A 115 -9.22 -1.65 0.47
CA GLU A 115 -9.28 -2.56 -0.67
C GLU A 115 -10.59 -3.35 -0.59
N ILE A 116 -11.51 -3.11 -1.51
CA ILE A 116 -12.73 -3.93 -1.64
C ILE A 116 -13.25 -3.90 -3.08
N ILE A 117 -13.22 -2.72 -3.69
CA ILE A 117 -13.70 -2.42 -5.04
C ILE A 117 -12.59 -1.78 -5.90
N GLU A 118 -11.34 -1.96 -5.51
CA GLU A 118 -10.18 -1.28 -6.06
C GLU A 118 -9.61 -1.93 -7.33
N ASP A 119 -10.35 -2.82 -7.97
CA ASP A 119 -9.85 -3.62 -9.08
C ASP A 119 -10.96 -3.94 -10.09
N THR A 120 -11.86 -2.98 -10.30
CA THR A 120 -12.99 -3.17 -11.21
C THR A 120 -12.59 -2.79 -12.63
N ALA A 121 -12.89 -3.63 -13.61
CA ALA A 121 -12.60 -3.36 -15.01
C ALA A 121 -13.88 -3.35 -15.86
N VAL A 122 -14.01 -2.36 -16.73
CA VAL A 122 -15.09 -2.23 -17.72
C VAL A 122 -14.50 -1.92 -19.09
N ALA A 123 -15.29 -1.98 -20.15
CA ALA A 123 -14.81 -1.54 -21.46
C ALA A 123 -14.39 -0.06 -21.40
N VAL A 124 -13.30 0.30 -22.10
CA VAL A 124 -12.77 1.67 -22.10
C VAL A 124 -13.81 2.69 -22.57
N GLU A 125 -14.69 2.26 -23.49
CA GLU A 125 -15.80 3.05 -24.03
C GLU A 125 -16.88 3.33 -22.97
N ASP A 126 -17.09 2.40 -22.03
CA ASP A 126 -18.07 2.51 -20.95
C ASP A 126 -17.51 3.24 -19.72
N LEU A 127 -16.18 3.36 -19.63
CA LEU A 127 -15.48 3.89 -18.45
C LEU A 127 -16.00 5.24 -17.95
N PRO A 128 -16.26 6.26 -18.81
CA PRO A 128 -16.79 7.54 -18.33
C PRO A 128 -18.18 7.43 -17.70
N ALA A 129 -19.07 6.62 -18.29
CA ALA A 129 -20.41 6.40 -17.77
C ALA A 129 -20.38 5.59 -16.48
N TYR A 130 -19.53 4.56 -16.41
CA TYR A 130 -19.33 3.76 -15.21
C TYR A 130 -18.84 4.60 -14.03
N ILE A 131 -17.80 5.43 -14.22
CA ILE A 131 -17.28 6.33 -13.16
C ILE A 131 -18.38 7.28 -12.68
N ALA A 132 -19.12 7.90 -13.60
CA ALA A 132 -20.18 8.84 -13.23
C ALA A 132 -21.35 8.19 -12.46
N GLU A 133 -21.69 6.94 -12.75
CA GLU A 133 -22.71 6.20 -11.98
C GLU A 133 -22.14 5.67 -10.66
N PHE A 134 -20.88 5.25 -10.64
CA PHE A 134 -20.17 4.83 -9.44
C PHE A 134 -20.06 5.96 -8.41
N ASP A 135 -19.61 7.14 -8.82
CA ASP A 135 -19.49 8.31 -7.94
C ASP A 135 -20.85 8.70 -7.36
N ARG A 136 -21.89 8.67 -8.21
CA ARG A 136 -23.26 8.97 -7.80
C ARG A 136 -23.80 7.95 -6.81
N LEU A 137 -23.55 6.66 -7.05
CA LEU A 137 -23.90 5.58 -6.13
C LEU A 137 -23.27 5.80 -4.74
N LEU A 138 -21.96 6.10 -4.69
CA LEU A 138 -21.29 6.33 -3.41
C LEU A 138 -21.76 7.60 -2.72
N ALA A 139 -21.92 8.69 -3.46
CA ALA A 139 -22.34 9.97 -2.90
C ALA A 139 -23.79 9.95 -2.40
N GLU A 140 -24.73 9.47 -3.22
CA GLU A 140 -26.16 9.55 -2.93
C GLU A 140 -26.64 8.45 -1.98
N LYS A 141 -26.15 7.20 -2.14
CA LYS A 141 -26.61 6.07 -1.33
C LYS A 141 -25.81 5.91 -0.04
N HIS A 142 -24.49 6.07 -0.12
CA HIS A 142 -23.58 5.78 0.99
C HIS A 142 -23.06 7.04 1.70
N GLY A 143 -23.19 8.22 1.08
CA GLY A 143 -22.69 9.48 1.66
C GLY A 143 -21.17 9.55 1.77
N ILE A 144 -20.45 8.78 0.94
CA ILE A 144 -18.99 8.71 0.95
C ILE A 144 -18.41 9.11 -0.40
N ASP A 145 -17.15 9.54 -0.36
CA ASP A 145 -16.34 9.89 -1.53
C ASP A 145 -15.22 8.85 -1.72
N CYS A 146 -14.65 8.77 -2.92
CA CYS A 146 -13.71 7.73 -3.34
C CYS A 146 -12.44 8.30 -3.97
N VAL A 147 -11.30 7.71 -3.64
CA VAL A 147 -10.04 7.96 -4.36
C VAL A 147 -10.07 7.21 -5.69
N HIS A 148 -9.62 7.87 -6.75
CA HIS A 148 -9.53 7.32 -8.09
C HIS A 148 -8.07 7.22 -8.54
N TYR A 149 -7.60 6.01 -8.81
CA TYR A 149 -6.43 5.79 -9.64
C TYR A 149 -6.70 4.63 -10.58
N ALA A 150 -6.05 4.58 -11.73
CA ALA A 150 -6.53 3.68 -12.78
C ALA A 150 -5.44 3.29 -13.73
N HIS A 151 -5.46 2.03 -14.17
CA HIS A 151 -4.96 1.65 -15.48
C HIS A 151 -6.02 2.09 -16.51
N ALA A 152 -6.15 3.41 -16.66
CA ALA A 152 -7.23 4.04 -17.40
C ALA A 152 -7.34 3.47 -18.82
N GLY A 153 -6.20 3.19 -19.46
CA GLY A 153 -6.17 2.61 -20.81
C GLY A 153 -6.59 1.16 -20.94
N ALA A 154 -6.62 0.40 -19.84
CA ALA A 154 -7.16 -0.95 -19.79
C ALA A 154 -8.64 -0.98 -19.37
N GLY A 155 -9.23 0.18 -19.05
CA GLY A 155 -10.59 0.25 -18.50
C GLY A 155 -10.69 -0.22 -17.06
N GLU A 156 -9.54 -0.33 -16.37
CA GLU A 156 -9.46 -0.83 -14.99
C GLU A 156 -9.27 0.33 -14.01
N LEU A 157 -10.07 0.31 -12.95
CA LEU A 157 -10.16 1.33 -11.93
C LEU A 157 -9.78 0.77 -10.57
N HIS A 158 -8.91 1.53 -9.93
CA HIS A 158 -8.56 1.36 -8.55
C HIS A 158 -9.22 2.45 -7.68
N LEU A 159 -10.29 2.01 -7.04
CA LEU A 159 -11.21 2.83 -6.26
C LEU A 159 -11.01 2.54 -4.77
N ARG A 160 -10.81 3.59 -3.96
CA ARG A 160 -10.64 3.45 -2.51
C ARG A 160 -11.53 4.39 -1.73
N PRO A 161 -12.75 3.94 -1.37
CA PRO A 161 -13.59 4.62 -0.40
C PRO A 161 -13.03 4.45 1.01
N LEU A 162 -13.39 5.37 1.89
CA LEU A 162 -12.95 5.37 3.28
C LEU A 162 -13.99 4.69 4.17
N PHE A 163 -13.53 3.77 5.01
CA PHE A 163 -14.38 3.04 5.96
C PHE A 163 -13.74 3.02 7.34
N ASP A 164 -14.55 3.22 8.37
CA ASP A 164 -14.18 2.90 9.75
C ASP A 164 -14.65 1.49 10.12
N LEU A 165 -13.80 0.51 9.84
CA LEU A 165 -14.07 -0.91 10.12
C LEU A 165 -14.06 -1.25 11.63
N ARG A 166 -13.74 -0.30 12.51
CA ARG A 166 -13.86 -0.49 13.97
C ARG A 166 -15.28 -0.34 14.46
N THR A 167 -16.17 0.20 13.63
CA THR A 167 -17.59 0.36 13.98
C THR A 167 -18.45 -0.69 13.27
N PRO A 168 -19.52 -1.20 13.91
CA PRO A 168 -20.47 -2.10 13.23
C PRO A 168 -21.09 -1.46 11.98
N GLN A 169 -21.35 -0.15 12.03
CA GLN A 169 -21.91 0.61 10.91
C GLN A 169 -20.93 0.68 9.73
N GLY A 170 -19.65 0.97 10.00
CA GLY A 170 -18.63 1.03 8.95
C GLY A 170 -18.32 -0.33 8.34
N LEU A 171 -18.36 -1.42 9.12
CA LEU A 171 -18.28 -2.78 8.57
C LEU A 171 -19.48 -3.12 7.69
N LYS A 172 -20.70 -2.75 8.12
CA LYS A 172 -21.90 -2.97 7.30
C LYS A 172 -21.80 -2.19 5.98
N MET A 173 -21.45 -0.91 6.04
CA MET A 173 -21.26 -0.06 4.86
C MET A 173 -20.20 -0.64 3.92
N PHE A 174 -19.10 -1.17 4.45
CA PHE A 174 -18.07 -1.85 3.66
C PHE A 174 -18.65 -2.97 2.80
N ARG A 175 -19.45 -3.87 3.39
CA ARG A 175 -20.12 -4.96 2.64
C ARG A 175 -21.22 -4.46 1.70
N ASP A 176 -22.01 -3.47 2.12
CA ASP A 176 -23.07 -2.89 1.28
C ASP A 176 -22.48 -2.26 0.00
N VAL A 177 -21.38 -1.50 0.13
CA VAL A 177 -20.68 -0.89 -1.01
C VAL A 177 -20.16 -1.96 -1.96
N ALA A 178 -19.51 -3.03 -1.49
CA ALA A 178 -19.09 -4.12 -2.36
C ALA A 178 -20.27 -4.77 -3.11
N THR A 179 -21.38 -4.98 -2.42
CA THR A 179 -22.57 -5.60 -3.00
C THR A 179 -23.14 -4.74 -4.12
N ASP A 180 -23.29 -3.43 -3.88
CA ASP A 180 -23.81 -2.51 -4.89
C ASP A 180 -22.86 -2.35 -6.08
N VAL A 181 -21.55 -2.26 -5.82
CA VAL A 181 -20.55 -2.13 -6.87
C VAL A 181 -20.43 -3.41 -7.69
N ALA A 182 -20.58 -4.59 -7.09
CA ALA A 182 -20.68 -5.85 -7.82
C ALA A 182 -21.85 -5.85 -8.81
N ALA A 183 -23.02 -5.37 -8.39
CA ALA A 183 -24.16 -5.22 -9.28
C ALA A 183 -23.90 -4.18 -10.39
N LEU A 184 -23.26 -3.06 -10.06
CA LEU A 184 -22.90 -2.02 -11.02
C LEU A 184 -21.91 -2.54 -12.08
N VAL A 185 -20.82 -3.18 -11.66
CA VAL A 185 -19.85 -3.80 -12.59
C VAL A 185 -20.54 -4.81 -13.49
N LYS A 186 -21.45 -5.63 -12.94
CA LYS A 186 -22.24 -6.58 -13.74
C LYS A 186 -23.12 -5.90 -14.78
N LYS A 187 -23.77 -4.77 -14.43
CA LYS A 187 -24.55 -3.95 -15.38
C LYS A 187 -23.70 -3.49 -16.57
N TYR A 188 -22.46 -3.10 -16.31
CA TYR A 188 -21.48 -2.70 -17.32
C TYR A 188 -20.71 -3.87 -17.96
N ARG A 189 -21.13 -5.13 -17.68
CA ARG A 189 -20.50 -6.35 -18.20
C ARG A 189 -18.99 -6.42 -17.89
N GLY A 190 -18.58 -5.83 -16.78
CA GLY A 190 -17.20 -5.75 -16.33
C GLY A 190 -16.75 -6.94 -15.47
N SER A 191 -15.53 -6.82 -14.95
CA SER A 191 -14.93 -7.71 -13.96
C SER A 191 -14.82 -7.03 -12.60
N LEU A 192 -15.09 -7.75 -11.52
CA LEU A 192 -14.87 -7.30 -10.14
C LEU A 192 -13.40 -7.34 -9.72
N SER A 193 -12.59 -8.07 -10.48
CA SER A 193 -11.14 -8.16 -10.29
C SER A 193 -10.47 -8.24 -11.66
N GLY A 194 -9.77 -7.17 -12.06
CA GLY A 194 -8.96 -7.10 -13.27
C GLY A 194 -7.63 -7.83 -13.09
N GLU A 195 -6.91 -7.54 -12.00
CA GLU A 195 -5.56 -8.06 -11.76
C GLU A 195 -5.33 -8.76 -10.40
N HIS A 196 -6.01 -8.36 -9.32
CA HIS A 196 -5.69 -8.80 -7.96
C HIS A 196 -6.16 -10.24 -7.63
N GLY A 197 -7.12 -10.76 -8.39
CA GLY A 197 -7.87 -11.97 -8.10
C GLY A 197 -8.95 -11.78 -7.02
N ASP A 198 -9.86 -12.75 -6.92
CA ASP A 198 -11.02 -12.62 -6.02
C ASP A 198 -10.70 -13.04 -4.58
N GLY A 199 -9.94 -14.12 -4.43
CA GLY A 199 -9.53 -14.69 -3.15
C GLY A 199 -10.71 -14.99 -2.20
N ARG A 200 -10.56 -14.58 -0.94
CA ARG A 200 -11.63 -14.67 0.08
C ARG A 200 -12.52 -13.43 0.06
N LEU A 201 -11.92 -12.26 -0.15
CA LEU A 201 -12.58 -10.96 -0.02
C LEU A 201 -13.75 -10.81 -1.00
N ARG A 202 -13.55 -11.21 -2.27
CA ARG A 202 -14.58 -11.10 -3.31
C ARG A 202 -15.31 -12.42 -3.59
N GLY A 203 -14.92 -13.49 -2.91
CA GLY A 203 -15.43 -14.85 -3.14
C GLY A 203 -16.96 -14.95 -3.04
N GLU A 204 -17.57 -14.18 -2.14
CA GLU A 204 -19.02 -14.10 -1.94
C GLU A 204 -19.77 -13.63 -3.21
N PHE A 205 -19.15 -12.80 -4.06
CA PHE A 205 -19.78 -12.19 -5.23
C PHE A 205 -19.57 -12.97 -6.53
N ILE A 206 -18.64 -13.94 -6.56
CA ILE A 206 -18.25 -14.63 -7.80
C ILE A 206 -19.45 -15.32 -8.46
N ARG A 207 -20.31 -15.99 -7.69
CA ARG A 207 -21.51 -16.67 -8.22
C ARG A 207 -22.42 -15.70 -8.98
N GLY A 208 -22.60 -14.48 -8.47
CA GLY A 208 -23.37 -13.43 -9.15
C GLY A 208 -22.66 -12.89 -10.40
N MET A 209 -21.33 -12.78 -10.36
CA MET A 209 -20.53 -12.29 -11.49
C MET A 209 -20.50 -13.25 -12.67
N VAL A 210 -20.22 -14.54 -12.44
CA VAL A 210 -20.08 -15.52 -13.54
C VAL A 210 -21.38 -16.25 -13.85
N GLY A 211 -22.38 -16.17 -12.97
CA GLY A 211 -23.64 -16.90 -13.07
C GLY A 211 -23.54 -18.35 -12.57
N ASN A 212 -24.69 -18.93 -12.23
CA ASN A 212 -24.76 -20.25 -11.57
C ASN A 212 -24.12 -21.38 -12.39
N ALA A 213 -24.33 -21.42 -13.71
CA ALA A 213 -23.78 -22.46 -14.56
C ALA A 213 -22.25 -22.49 -14.52
N CYS A 214 -21.61 -21.32 -14.64
CA CYS A 214 -20.16 -21.19 -14.56
C CYS A 214 -19.64 -21.48 -13.15
N TYR A 215 -20.33 -21.01 -12.11
CA TYR A 215 -19.90 -21.25 -10.74
C TYR A 215 -19.86 -22.74 -10.37
N VAL A 216 -20.86 -23.52 -10.81
CA VAL A 216 -20.87 -24.98 -10.61
C VAL A 216 -19.68 -25.65 -11.29
N LEU A 217 -19.20 -25.14 -12.42
CA LEU A 217 -17.99 -25.64 -13.06
C LEU A 217 -16.74 -25.34 -12.21
N LEU A 218 -16.65 -24.16 -11.59
CA LEU A 218 -15.57 -23.85 -10.65
C LEU A 218 -15.55 -24.81 -9.46
N GLU A 219 -16.73 -25.11 -8.89
CA GLU A 219 -16.88 -26.08 -7.80
C GLU A 219 -16.44 -27.48 -8.23
N ARG A 220 -16.82 -27.92 -9.44
CA ARG A 220 -16.39 -29.22 -9.99
C ARG A 220 -14.88 -29.30 -10.17
N VAL A 221 -14.26 -28.26 -10.72
CA VAL A 221 -12.79 -28.19 -10.85
C VAL A 221 -12.14 -28.29 -9.47
N LYS A 222 -12.60 -27.50 -8.51
CA LYS A 222 -12.09 -27.53 -7.13
C LYS A 222 -12.17 -28.93 -6.53
N HIS A 223 -13.33 -29.58 -6.60
CA HIS A 223 -13.54 -30.91 -6.01
C HIS A 223 -12.73 -32.00 -6.72
N THR A 224 -12.56 -31.89 -8.04
CA THR A 224 -11.79 -32.88 -8.82
C THR A 224 -10.31 -32.86 -8.44
N PHE A 225 -9.72 -31.67 -8.27
CA PHE A 225 -8.29 -31.52 -7.97
C PHE A 225 -7.96 -31.45 -6.48
N ASP A 226 -8.94 -31.18 -5.62
CA ASP A 226 -8.78 -31.13 -4.17
C ASP A 226 -10.03 -31.70 -3.46
N PRO A 227 -10.24 -33.02 -3.54
CA PRO A 227 -11.41 -33.68 -2.95
C PRO A 227 -11.45 -33.59 -1.42
N LEU A 228 -10.29 -33.41 -0.77
CA LEU A 228 -10.17 -33.24 0.68
C LEU A 228 -10.30 -31.78 1.13
N GLY A 229 -10.29 -30.81 0.20
CA GLY A 229 -10.43 -29.39 0.50
C GLY A 229 -9.23 -28.78 1.24
N ILE A 230 -8.03 -29.34 1.11
CA ILE A 230 -6.84 -28.89 1.86
C ILE A 230 -6.12 -27.73 1.19
N PHE A 231 -6.31 -27.53 -0.12
CA PHE A 231 -5.65 -26.45 -0.87
C PHE A 231 -6.43 -25.15 -0.76
N ASN A 232 -6.04 -24.32 0.21
CA ASN A 232 -6.54 -22.95 0.35
C ASN A 232 -8.09 -22.86 0.51
N PRO A 233 -8.69 -23.57 1.49
CA PRO A 233 -10.14 -23.67 1.64
C PRO A 233 -10.84 -22.32 1.85
N GLY A 234 -12.12 -22.27 1.47
CA GLY A 234 -12.99 -21.11 1.66
C GLY A 234 -12.59 -19.88 0.84
N LYS A 235 -11.99 -20.09 -0.34
CA LYS A 235 -11.60 -19.04 -1.28
C LYS A 235 -12.05 -19.41 -2.68
N ILE A 236 -12.48 -18.41 -3.45
CA ILE A 236 -13.13 -18.54 -4.76
C ILE A 236 -14.48 -19.28 -4.67
N VAL A 237 -14.47 -20.55 -4.30
CA VAL A 237 -15.67 -21.35 -4.05
C VAL A 237 -15.92 -21.55 -2.56
N ALA A 238 -17.18 -21.61 -2.17
CA ALA A 238 -17.60 -21.76 -0.76
C ALA A 238 -16.93 -20.73 0.17
N ALA A 239 -16.73 -19.51 -0.32
CA ALA A 239 -16.16 -18.44 0.48
C ALA A 239 -17.16 -18.00 1.56
N PRO A 240 -16.74 -17.84 2.83
CA PRO A 240 -17.60 -17.30 3.87
C PRO A 240 -17.91 -15.81 3.56
N PRO A 241 -18.97 -15.26 4.17
CA PRO A 241 -19.27 -13.84 4.02
C PRO A 241 -18.09 -12.96 4.39
N MET A 242 -17.86 -11.89 3.63
CA MET A 242 -16.62 -11.12 3.69
C MET A 242 -16.36 -10.44 5.05
N ASP A 243 -17.40 -10.28 5.85
CA ASP A 243 -17.44 -9.60 7.14
C ASP A 243 -17.30 -10.54 8.35
N THR A 244 -16.99 -11.83 8.15
CA THR A 244 -16.98 -12.84 9.24
C THR A 244 -15.59 -13.18 9.79
N MET A 245 -14.50 -12.85 9.09
CA MET A 245 -13.14 -13.25 9.47
C MET A 245 -12.17 -12.06 9.47
N LEU A 246 -12.42 -11.15 10.41
CA LEU A 246 -11.76 -9.85 10.50
C LEU A 246 -10.59 -9.87 11.48
N ARG A 247 -9.56 -9.08 11.15
CA ARG A 247 -8.45 -8.80 12.09
C ARG A 247 -8.89 -7.84 13.19
N ILE A 248 -9.70 -6.85 12.83
CA ILE A 248 -10.22 -5.83 13.73
C ILE A 248 -11.69 -6.16 13.94
N LEU A 249 -12.05 -6.44 15.19
CA LEU A 249 -13.43 -6.73 15.54
C LEU A 249 -14.18 -5.42 15.80
N PRO A 250 -15.33 -5.17 15.15
CA PRO A 250 -16.10 -3.97 15.39
C PRO A 250 -16.57 -3.86 16.83
N GLY A 251 -16.48 -2.66 17.41
CA GLY A 251 -16.91 -2.35 18.78
C GLY A 251 -15.95 -2.82 19.87
N ALA A 252 -14.85 -3.52 19.54
CA ALA A 252 -13.83 -3.85 20.52
C ALA A 252 -13.08 -2.58 20.94
N PRO A 253 -12.86 -2.34 22.25
CA PRO A 253 -12.07 -1.21 22.71
C PRO A 253 -10.62 -1.37 22.24
N GLU A 254 -10.02 -0.28 21.77
CA GLU A 254 -8.61 -0.30 21.38
C GLU A 254 -7.72 -0.41 22.63
N PRO A 255 -6.79 -1.38 22.69
CA PRO A 255 -5.85 -1.47 23.80
C PRO A 255 -5.01 -0.19 23.92
N VAL A 256 -5.01 0.40 25.12
CA VAL A 256 -4.21 1.58 25.44
C VAL A 256 -2.91 1.13 26.08
N HIS A 257 -1.79 1.57 25.51
CA HIS A 257 -0.46 1.29 26.03
C HIS A 257 0.19 2.60 26.46
N GLU A 258 0.79 2.62 27.65
CA GLU A 258 1.59 3.76 28.09
C GLU A 258 2.82 3.90 27.18
N THR A 259 3.10 5.12 26.74
CA THR A 259 4.22 5.40 25.83
C THR A 259 5.03 6.61 26.25
N VAL A 260 6.34 6.54 26.05
CA VAL A 260 7.25 7.67 26.24
C VAL A 260 7.18 8.63 25.05
N PHE A 261 7.16 8.11 23.83
CA PHE A 261 6.97 8.91 22.62
C PHE A 261 5.50 9.27 22.38
N ARG A 262 5.29 10.44 21.80
CA ARG A 262 4.01 10.77 21.16
C ARG A 262 3.99 10.23 19.74
N PHE A 263 2.96 9.45 19.42
CA PHE A 263 2.73 8.94 18.08
C PHE A 263 1.70 9.82 17.35
N PRO A 264 2.02 10.40 16.18
CA PRO A 264 1.06 11.17 15.39
C PRO A 264 -0.19 10.37 14.98
N ALA A 265 -0.08 9.04 14.96
CA ALA A 265 -1.20 8.14 14.67
C ALA A 265 -2.16 7.96 15.87
N GLY A 266 -1.85 8.52 17.04
CA GLY A 266 -2.66 8.43 18.26
C GLY A 266 -2.13 7.41 19.28
N SER A 267 -1.72 6.23 18.83
CA SER A 267 -1.20 5.15 19.70
C SER A 267 0.00 4.43 19.05
N VAL A 268 0.77 3.69 19.86
CA VAL A 268 1.83 2.80 19.35
C VAL A 268 1.26 1.72 18.42
N LEU A 269 0.07 1.19 18.75
CA LEU A 269 -0.64 0.21 17.92
C LEU A 269 -0.99 0.82 16.56
N ARG A 270 -1.64 1.99 16.53
CA ARG A 270 -1.96 2.69 15.28
C ARG A 270 -0.73 3.06 14.45
N ALA A 271 0.38 3.37 15.11
CA ALA A 271 1.65 3.62 14.42
C ALA A 271 2.18 2.34 13.72
N ALA A 272 2.05 1.17 14.34
CA ALA A 272 2.35 -0.11 13.69
C ALA A 272 1.31 -0.47 12.58
N GLU A 273 0.04 -0.09 12.76
CA GLU A 273 -1.04 -0.27 11.79
C GLU A 273 -0.89 0.52 10.50
N LYS A 274 -0.05 1.55 10.48
CA LYS A 274 0.33 2.23 9.22
C LYS A 274 0.88 1.26 8.18
N CYS A 275 1.50 0.15 8.58
CA CYS A 275 1.99 -0.83 7.64
C CYS A 275 0.86 -1.53 6.88
N THR A 276 0.79 -1.26 5.57
CA THR A 276 -0.17 -1.86 4.63
C THR A 276 0.21 -3.27 4.19
N GLY A 277 1.48 -3.66 4.36
CA GLY A 277 1.99 -4.95 3.91
C GLY A 277 2.47 -4.98 2.46
N VAL A 278 2.53 -3.82 1.77
CA VAL A 278 2.93 -3.66 0.34
C VAL A 278 4.26 -4.33 -0.05
N GLY A 279 5.13 -4.63 0.92
CA GLY A 279 6.33 -5.44 0.64
C GLY A 279 7.49 -4.65 0.03
N GLN A 280 7.43 -3.32 -0.08
CA GLN A 280 8.55 -2.47 -0.51
C GLN A 280 9.84 -2.71 0.30
N CYS A 281 9.69 -3.17 1.55
CA CYS A 281 10.80 -3.55 2.43
C CYS A 281 11.53 -4.83 2.00
N ARG A 282 11.00 -5.60 1.05
CA ARG A 282 11.66 -6.79 0.46
C ARG A 282 12.64 -6.43 -0.66
N LYS A 283 13.12 -5.19 -0.67
CA LYS A 283 14.06 -4.64 -1.65
C LYS A 283 15.43 -5.33 -1.53
N PRO A 284 15.99 -5.93 -2.60
CA PRO A 284 17.38 -6.40 -2.58
C PRO A 284 18.37 -5.23 -2.62
N HIS A 285 19.61 -5.46 -2.20
CA HIS A 285 20.69 -4.47 -2.30
C HIS A 285 20.97 -4.01 -3.75
N THR A 286 20.67 -4.87 -4.74
CA THR A 286 20.83 -4.56 -6.17
C THR A 286 19.76 -3.61 -6.73
N ALA A 287 18.64 -3.41 -6.04
CA ALA A 287 17.56 -2.53 -6.50
C ALA A 287 17.73 -1.05 -6.10
N GLY A 288 18.86 -0.70 -5.45
CA GLY A 288 19.14 0.66 -4.99
C GLY A 288 18.32 1.08 -3.76
N GLY A 289 18.56 2.29 -3.23
CA GLY A 289 17.94 2.75 -1.98
C GLY A 289 18.39 1.99 -0.74
N THR A 290 17.80 2.30 0.42
CA THR A 290 18.24 1.78 1.72
C THR A 290 17.23 0.82 2.34
N MET A 291 15.92 1.10 2.25
CA MET A 291 14.82 0.39 2.93
C MET A 291 15.22 -0.39 4.20
N CYS A 292 15.31 -1.73 4.17
CA CYS A 292 15.71 -2.57 5.30
C CYS A 292 17.08 -3.20 5.04
N PRO A 293 18.19 -2.62 5.55
CA PRO A 293 19.53 -3.17 5.36
C PRO A 293 19.68 -4.60 5.90
N SER A 294 19.00 -4.92 7.00
CA SER A 294 18.98 -6.28 7.57
C SER A 294 18.39 -7.28 6.57
N TYR A 295 17.21 -7.03 6.01
CA TYR A 295 16.65 -7.88 4.96
C TYR A 295 17.53 -7.94 3.71
N MET A 296 18.19 -6.84 3.32
CA MET A 296 19.10 -6.86 2.17
C MET A 296 20.26 -7.84 2.37
N ALA A 297 20.76 -7.96 3.60
CA ALA A 297 21.82 -8.88 3.98
C ALA A 297 21.31 -10.32 4.19
N THR A 298 20.22 -10.50 4.94
CA THR A 298 19.74 -11.83 5.37
C THR A 298 18.80 -12.48 4.37
N ARG A 299 18.06 -11.68 3.60
CA ARG A 299 16.94 -12.11 2.73
C ARG A 299 15.80 -12.79 3.51
N ASP A 300 15.80 -12.65 4.83
CA ASP A 300 14.78 -13.23 5.72
C ASP A 300 13.62 -12.24 5.91
N GLU A 301 12.40 -12.71 5.66
CA GLU A 301 11.18 -11.93 5.80
C GLU A 301 11.03 -11.29 7.19
N THR A 302 11.48 -11.97 8.24
CA THR A 302 11.44 -11.48 9.63
C THR A 302 12.20 -10.16 9.82
N ASP A 303 13.22 -9.92 8.99
CA ASP A 303 14.03 -8.71 9.06
C ASP A 303 13.40 -7.49 8.38
N THR A 304 12.27 -7.66 7.71
CA THR A 304 11.59 -6.59 6.99
C THR A 304 10.80 -5.65 7.92
N THR A 305 10.56 -4.41 7.49
CA THR A 305 9.65 -3.49 8.19
C THR A 305 8.26 -4.09 8.37
N ARG A 306 7.73 -4.81 7.37
CA ARG A 306 6.37 -5.35 7.44
C ARG A 306 6.24 -6.50 8.42
N ALA A 307 7.25 -7.36 8.55
CA ALA A 307 7.25 -8.41 9.57
C ALA A 307 7.31 -7.80 10.97
N ARG A 308 8.21 -6.84 11.20
CA ARG A 308 8.31 -6.08 12.46
C ARG A 308 6.99 -5.42 12.85
N ALA A 309 6.35 -4.73 11.90
CA ALA A 309 5.06 -4.11 12.13
C ALA A 309 3.94 -5.13 12.41
N ASN A 310 3.93 -6.29 11.73
CA ASN A 310 2.97 -7.36 12.00
C ASN A 310 3.10 -7.96 13.39
N VAL A 311 4.33 -8.22 13.85
CA VAL A 311 4.56 -8.77 15.19
C VAL A 311 4.19 -7.75 16.26
N LEU A 312 4.54 -6.47 16.08
CA LEU A 312 4.09 -5.40 16.98
C LEU A 312 2.56 -5.32 17.05
N ARG A 313 1.87 -5.33 15.89
CA ARG A 313 0.40 -5.31 15.85
C ARG A 313 -0.20 -6.47 16.61
N GLN A 314 0.27 -7.69 16.36
CA GLN A 314 -0.24 -8.88 17.06
C GLN A 314 -0.01 -8.79 18.56
N ALA A 315 1.17 -8.33 19.00
CA ALA A 315 1.46 -8.17 20.41
C ALA A 315 0.58 -7.10 21.08
N PHE A 316 0.41 -5.94 20.47
CA PHE A 316 -0.32 -4.82 21.07
C PHE A 316 -1.84 -4.90 20.91
N SER A 317 -2.36 -5.69 19.97
CA SER A 317 -3.80 -5.91 19.81
C SER A 317 -4.36 -7.02 20.69
N ASP A 318 -3.52 -7.86 21.29
CA ASP A 318 -3.96 -9.00 22.10
C ASP A 318 -4.41 -8.54 23.51
N PRO A 319 -5.72 -8.56 23.82
CA PRO A 319 -6.21 -8.13 25.13
C PRO A 319 -5.83 -9.11 26.25
N ALA A 320 -5.46 -10.35 25.92
CA ALA A 320 -5.01 -11.34 26.90
C ALA A 320 -3.53 -11.20 27.25
N CYS A 321 -2.77 -10.36 26.52
CA CYS A 321 -1.36 -10.16 26.77
C CYS A 321 -1.14 -9.18 27.92
N ALA A 322 -0.73 -9.69 29.08
CA ALA A 322 -0.47 -8.86 30.27
C ALA A 322 0.69 -7.86 30.09
N ASP A 323 1.72 -8.23 29.32
CA ASP A 323 2.87 -7.36 29.06
C ASP A 323 3.38 -7.52 27.61
N PRO A 324 2.81 -6.78 26.65
CA PRO A 324 3.18 -6.89 25.24
C PRO A 324 4.62 -6.45 24.98
N TRP A 325 5.17 -5.56 25.81
CA TRP A 325 6.52 -5.02 25.66
C TRP A 325 7.63 -6.05 25.91
N ASN A 326 7.33 -7.10 26.69
CA ASN A 326 8.30 -8.12 27.05
C ASN A 326 8.22 -9.40 26.20
N ARG A 327 7.49 -9.36 25.06
CA ARG A 327 7.37 -10.52 24.19
C ARG A 327 8.70 -10.87 23.49
N PRO A 328 9.14 -12.14 23.53
CA PRO A 328 10.38 -12.56 22.87
C PRO A 328 10.32 -12.41 21.35
N GLU A 329 9.12 -12.51 20.75
CA GLU A 329 8.94 -12.35 19.30
C GLU A 329 9.24 -10.92 18.86
N ILE A 330 8.88 -9.91 19.66
CA ILE A 330 9.26 -8.52 19.36
C ILE A 330 10.77 -8.37 19.43
N ALA A 331 11.42 -8.96 20.45
CA ALA A 331 12.88 -8.92 20.57
C ALA A 331 13.56 -9.54 19.34
N ALA A 332 13.10 -10.71 18.92
CA ALA A 332 13.63 -11.43 17.76
C ALA A 332 13.51 -10.60 16.49
N VAL A 333 12.32 -10.05 16.18
CA VAL A 333 12.17 -9.22 14.99
C VAL A 333 12.81 -7.85 15.11
N MET A 334 13.18 -7.37 16.29
CA MET A 334 13.83 -6.05 16.47
C MET A 334 15.35 -6.11 16.48
N ASP A 335 15.94 -7.29 16.68
CA ASP A 335 17.37 -7.46 16.96
C ASP A 335 18.27 -6.85 15.88
N LEU A 336 18.04 -7.19 14.61
CA LEU A 336 18.80 -6.65 13.48
C LEU A 336 18.28 -5.28 12.97
N CYS A 337 17.39 -4.59 13.70
CA CYS A 337 16.97 -3.26 13.28
C CYS A 337 18.08 -2.25 13.57
N LEU A 338 18.56 -1.57 12.54
CA LEU A 338 19.58 -0.52 12.71
C LEU A 338 18.99 0.83 13.13
N SER A 339 17.67 0.96 13.27
CA SER A 339 16.99 2.23 13.54
C SER A 339 17.39 3.36 12.55
N CYS A 340 17.77 3.03 11.31
CA CYS A 340 18.31 3.96 10.33
C CYS A 340 17.29 4.93 9.71
N LYS A 341 16.00 4.78 10.03
CA LYS A 341 14.86 5.58 9.51
C LYS A 341 14.61 5.50 8.00
N ALA A 342 15.30 4.64 7.26
CA ALA A 342 15.02 4.45 5.82
C ALA A 342 13.56 4.05 5.55
N CYS A 343 12.97 3.20 6.39
CA CYS A 343 11.55 2.85 6.30
C CYS A 343 10.58 4.03 6.51
N GLN A 344 10.98 5.09 7.22
CA GLN A 344 10.15 6.29 7.37
C GLN A 344 10.14 7.13 6.09
N SER A 345 11.27 7.19 5.40
CA SER A 345 11.46 8.02 4.21
C SER A 345 11.04 7.31 2.92
N GLU A 346 11.47 6.06 2.74
CA GLU A 346 11.31 5.30 1.49
C GLU A 346 10.05 4.42 1.45
N CYS A 347 9.47 4.07 2.60
CA CYS A 347 8.21 3.31 2.59
C CYS A 347 7.07 4.26 2.22
N PRO A 348 6.20 3.91 1.26
CA PRO A 348 5.02 4.72 0.96
C PRO A 348 4.09 4.91 2.15
N SER A 349 4.09 3.98 3.11
CA SER A 349 3.30 4.06 4.35
C SER A 349 3.96 4.87 5.48
N ASN A 350 5.16 5.43 5.26
CA ASN A 350 5.92 6.24 6.23
C ASN A 350 6.01 5.62 7.64
N VAL A 351 6.22 4.31 7.72
CA VAL A 351 6.33 3.58 8.99
C VAL A 351 7.64 3.96 9.67
N ASP A 352 7.56 4.61 10.83
CA ASP A 352 8.72 4.99 11.65
C ASP A 352 9.12 3.81 12.56
N MET A 353 9.75 2.78 11.97
CA MET A 353 10.20 1.61 12.72
C MET A 353 11.31 1.96 13.73
N ALA A 354 12.07 3.03 13.48
CA ALA A 354 13.09 3.49 14.42
C ALA A 354 12.46 3.99 15.72
N ARG A 355 11.37 4.79 15.63
CA ARG A 355 10.62 5.22 16.81
C ARG A 355 9.91 4.05 17.50
N LEU A 356 9.29 3.15 16.73
CA LEU A 356 8.64 1.96 17.29
C LEU A 356 9.64 1.07 18.06
N LYS A 357 10.84 0.87 17.50
CA LYS A 357 11.91 0.15 18.19
C LYS A 357 12.39 0.87 19.44
N ALA A 358 12.64 2.18 19.35
CA ALA A 358 13.10 2.95 20.50
C ALA A 358 12.09 2.95 21.66
N GLU A 359 10.80 3.06 21.36
CA GLU A 359 9.72 2.91 22.33
C GLU A 359 9.78 1.52 23.00
N TRP A 360 9.82 0.45 22.19
CA TRP A 360 9.91 -0.91 22.72
C TRP A 360 11.19 -1.14 23.54
N GLU A 361 12.35 -0.65 23.10
CA GLU A 361 13.62 -0.78 23.81
C GLU A 361 13.58 -0.07 25.15
N GLN A 362 12.96 1.12 25.24
CA GLN A 362 12.80 1.85 26.50
C GLN A 362 12.02 0.99 27.52
N HIS A 363 10.83 0.53 27.14
CA HIS A 363 10.00 -0.35 27.98
C HIS A 363 10.73 -1.64 28.38
N ARG A 364 11.50 -2.23 27.45
CA ARG A 364 12.31 -3.42 27.74
C ARG A 364 13.44 -3.11 28.74
N HIS A 365 14.11 -1.97 28.62
CA HIS A 365 15.15 -1.55 29.54
C HIS A 365 14.60 -1.22 30.93
N ASP A 366 13.39 -0.69 31.04
CA ASP A 366 12.77 -0.45 32.35
C ASP A 366 12.48 -1.76 33.11
N ARG A 367 12.23 -2.85 32.37
CA ARG A 367 11.97 -4.19 32.94
C ARG A 367 13.23 -4.99 33.24
N HIS A 368 14.23 -4.94 32.35
CA HIS A 368 15.42 -5.81 32.41
C HIS A 368 16.73 -5.07 32.71
N GLY A 369 16.67 -3.75 32.79
CA GLY A 369 17.84 -2.89 32.79
C GLY A 369 18.46 -2.71 31.41
N VAL A 370 19.28 -1.66 31.29
CA VAL A 370 20.08 -1.40 30.08
C VAL A 370 21.24 -2.42 30.00
N PRO A 371 21.39 -3.17 28.90
CA PRO A 371 22.48 -4.14 28.74
C PRO A 371 23.87 -3.51 28.90
N LEU A 372 24.82 -4.26 29.46
CA LEU A 372 26.21 -3.80 29.64
C LEU A 372 26.85 -3.35 28.33
N ARG A 373 26.59 -4.07 27.23
CA ARG A 373 27.07 -3.69 25.88
C ARG A 373 26.61 -2.27 25.50
N SER A 374 25.35 -1.93 25.78
CA SER A 374 24.78 -0.63 25.43
C SER A 374 25.38 0.47 26.31
N ARG A 375 25.62 0.19 27.59
CA ARG A 375 26.31 1.11 28.52
C ARG A 375 27.76 1.35 28.09
N PHE A 376 28.46 0.31 27.64
CA PHE A 376 29.84 0.41 27.15
C PHE A 376 29.90 1.29 25.89
N VAL A 377 29.05 1.03 24.90
CA VAL A 377 28.99 1.82 23.66
C VAL A 377 28.60 3.28 23.95
N ALA A 378 27.57 3.53 24.77
CA ALA A 378 27.18 4.89 25.15
C ALA A 378 28.29 5.61 25.96
N GLY A 379 29.04 4.85 26.77
CA GLY A 379 30.14 5.35 27.59
C GLY A 379 31.51 5.31 26.92
N THR A 380 31.62 5.06 25.62
CA THR A 380 32.88 4.74 24.94
C THR A 380 33.99 5.74 25.28
N ALA A 381 33.72 7.04 25.26
CA ALA A 381 34.71 8.06 25.61
C ALA A 381 35.25 7.92 27.05
N ALA A 382 34.37 7.63 28.02
CA ALA A 382 34.76 7.44 29.41
C ALA A 382 35.46 6.09 29.64
N VAL A 383 35.08 5.06 28.90
CA VAL A 383 35.76 3.76 28.91
C VAL A 383 37.16 3.91 28.33
N LEU A 384 37.31 4.48 27.13
CA LEU A 384 38.60 4.68 26.47
C LEU A 384 39.53 5.56 27.31
N ARG A 385 39.01 6.58 28.00
CA ARG A 385 39.79 7.39 28.93
C ARG A 385 40.39 6.57 30.08
N ARG A 386 39.64 5.61 30.63
CA ARG A 386 40.14 4.70 31.67
C ARG A 386 41.11 3.66 31.08
N ALA A 387 40.79 3.15 29.90
CA ALA A 387 41.63 2.20 29.18
C ALA A 387 43.01 2.77 28.80
N ALA A 388 43.11 4.09 28.59
CA ALA A 388 44.38 4.77 28.32
C ALA A 388 45.42 4.60 29.45
N ALA A 389 45.01 4.32 30.68
CA ALA A 389 45.93 4.04 31.78
C ALA A 389 46.60 2.64 31.68
N ALA A 390 45.98 1.71 30.94
CA ALA A 390 46.50 0.35 30.73
C ALA A 390 46.11 -0.17 29.33
N PRO A 391 46.69 0.39 28.25
CA PRO A 391 46.27 0.10 26.88
C PRO A 391 46.51 -1.37 26.49
N TRP A 392 47.52 -2.03 27.08
CA TRP A 392 47.81 -3.45 26.85
C TRP A 392 46.67 -4.36 27.29
N LEU A 393 46.01 -4.04 28.42
CA LEU A 393 44.90 -4.83 28.97
C LEU A 393 43.64 -4.64 28.12
N TYR A 394 43.39 -3.41 27.67
CA TYR A 394 42.30 -3.13 26.76
C TYR A 394 42.48 -3.87 25.44
N ASN A 395 43.65 -3.78 24.82
CA ASN A 395 43.96 -4.47 23.56
C ASN A 395 43.76 -5.98 23.70
N LEU A 396 44.30 -6.60 24.75
CA LEU A 396 44.10 -8.02 25.05
C LEU A 396 42.61 -8.44 25.19
N ALA A 397 41.74 -7.51 25.58
CA ALA A 397 40.31 -7.78 25.76
C ALA A 397 39.46 -7.58 24.49
N VAL A 398 39.96 -6.85 23.49
CA VAL A 398 39.23 -6.55 22.23
C VAL A 398 39.83 -7.20 20.98
N THR A 399 41.07 -7.68 21.04
CA THR A 399 41.68 -8.60 20.06
C THR A 399 41.57 -10.02 20.56
#